data_AF-A0A2V9JLP9-F1
#
_entry.id   AF-A0A2V9JLP9-F1
#
_cell.length_a   1.000
_cell.length_b   1.000
_cell.length_c   1.000
_cell.angle_alpha   90.00
_cell.angle_beta   90.00
_cell.angle_gamma   90.00
#
_symmetry.space_group_name_H-M   'P 1'
#
loop_
_entity.id
_entity.type
_entity.pdbx_description
1 polymer ?
#
loop_
_entity_poly.entity_id
_entity_poly.type
_entity_poly.pdbx_seq_one_letter_code
_entity_poly.pdbx_strand_id
1 'polypeptide(L)'
;MARKRICLLALILACLALCAAHLRGADPVELRRQGNQIEVRIGGRPFTTYYFGPESPKPYLHPLRTAQGTIVTRGYPMVKNIPGESHDHPHHRALFFTHGDVNGIDFWGEGQGRTVFRKLEEITSGPDSGSTRADFDLVGPDRKVIATETQAYTFRGDPSTRSIDCEFTIQATNGPVKMGDTKEGTFAIRVVKALEAPNVHMLNSEGGVGEKQIWGKRANWVDYSG
;
A
#
# COMPACT_ATOMS: atom_id res chain seq x y z
N MET A 1 39.00 48.87 5.89
CA MET A 1 38.74 47.62 6.67
C MET A 1 37.25 47.26 6.79
N ALA A 2 36.33 48.22 6.96
CA ALA A 2 34.90 47.97 7.17
C ALA A 2 34.18 47.24 6.00
N ARG A 3 34.45 47.61 4.72
CA ARG A 3 33.83 46.97 3.54
C ARG A 3 34.14 45.47 3.39
N LYS A 4 35.34 45.02 3.77
CA LYS A 4 35.72 43.59 3.74
C LYS A 4 34.98 42.76 4.80
N ARG A 5 34.64 43.37 5.95
CA ARG A 5 33.88 42.70 7.03
C ARG A 5 32.39 42.54 6.68
N ILE A 6 31.81 43.50 5.96
CA ILE A 6 30.41 43.45 5.51
C ILE A 6 30.20 42.37 4.44
N CYS A 7 31.12 42.23 3.47
CA CYS A 7 31.06 41.14 2.48
C CYS A 7 31.20 39.75 3.10
N LEU A 8 32.02 39.59 4.16
CA LEU A 8 32.24 38.30 4.81
C LEU A 8 31.02 37.85 5.63
N LEU A 9 30.34 38.78 6.31
CA LEU A 9 29.08 38.49 7.02
C LEU A 9 27.93 38.14 6.07
N ALA A 10 27.82 38.81 4.92
CA ALA A 10 26.80 38.51 3.91
C ALA A 10 27.00 37.11 3.27
N LEU A 11 28.25 36.68 3.08
CA LEU A 11 28.58 35.34 2.57
C LEU A 11 28.25 34.23 3.57
N ILE A 12 28.47 34.46 4.87
CA ILE A 12 28.17 33.50 5.94
C ILE A 12 26.65 33.34 6.14
N LEU A 13 25.88 34.43 6.08
CA LEU A 13 24.40 34.38 6.13
C LEU A 13 23.81 33.69 4.90
N ALA A 14 24.39 33.86 3.70
CA ALA A 14 23.99 33.14 2.50
C ALA A 14 24.30 31.63 2.59
N CYS A 15 25.45 31.24 3.15
CA CYS A 15 25.77 29.82 3.39
C CYS A 15 24.86 29.15 4.44
N LEU A 16 24.46 29.88 5.50
CA LEU A 16 23.51 29.37 6.50
C LEU A 16 22.09 29.19 5.93
N ALA A 17 21.65 30.07 5.04
CA ALA A 17 20.37 29.94 4.35
C ALA A 17 20.35 28.79 3.33
N LEU A 18 21.48 28.48 2.67
CA LEU A 18 21.61 27.32 1.79
C LEU A 18 21.72 25.99 2.54
N CYS A 19 22.31 25.96 3.75
CA CYS A 19 22.36 24.74 4.56
C CYS A 19 21.01 24.34 5.18
N ALA A 20 20.10 25.30 5.41
CA ALA A 20 18.76 25.00 5.93
C ALA A 20 17.84 24.31 4.91
N ALA A 21 18.17 24.34 3.62
CA ALA A 21 17.36 23.76 2.55
C ALA A 21 17.53 22.23 2.36
N HIS A 22 18.34 21.56 3.18
CA HIS A 22 18.75 20.17 2.95
C HIS A 22 18.41 19.17 4.07
N LEU A 23 17.70 19.59 5.12
CA LEU A 23 16.92 18.63 5.91
C LEU A 23 15.58 18.46 5.20
N ARG A 24 15.54 17.58 4.20
CA ARG A 24 14.27 17.13 3.60
C ARG A 24 13.53 16.34 4.68
N GLY A 25 12.70 17.04 5.45
CA GLY A 25 11.77 16.44 6.41
C GLY A 25 10.71 15.62 5.67
N ALA A 26 9.94 14.86 6.44
CA ALA A 26 8.78 14.17 5.93
C ALA A 26 7.80 15.16 5.26
N ASP A 27 7.16 14.72 4.19
CA ASP A 27 6.10 15.47 3.53
C ASP A 27 4.81 15.32 4.34
N PRO A 28 3.99 16.38 4.48
CA PRO A 28 2.70 16.30 5.16
C PRO A 28 1.78 15.33 4.44
N VAL A 29 1.02 14.57 5.24
CA VAL A 29 0.12 13.53 4.78
C VAL A 29 -1.33 13.94 5.06
N GLU A 30 -2.13 14.01 4.01
CA GLU A 30 -3.54 14.37 4.06
C GLU A 30 -4.39 13.14 3.72
N LEU A 31 -5.32 12.79 4.62
CA LEU A 31 -6.33 11.75 4.40
C LEU A 31 -7.70 12.40 4.31
N ARG A 32 -8.41 12.17 3.20
CA ARG A 32 -9.76 12.71 2.99
C ARG A 32 -10.74 11.59 2.68
N ARG A 33 -11.67 11.34 3.60
CA ARG A 33 -12.77 10.40 3.39
C ARG A 33 -13.79 10.95 2.40
N GLN A 34 -14.25 10.10 1.49
CA GLN A 34 -15.37 10.34 0.58
C GLN A 34 -16.21 9.06 0.51
N GLY A 35 -17.33 8.99 1.24
CA GLY A 35 -18.13 7.75 1.31
C GLY A 35 -17.32 6.56 1.86
N ASN A 36 -17.20 5.51 1.04
CA ASN A 36 -16.47 4.27 1.37
C ASN A 36 -15.07 4.20 0.77
N GLN A 37 -14.43 5.37 0.64
CA GLN A 37 -13.03 5.48 0.25
C GLN A 37 -12.34 6.61 1.02
N ILE A 38 -11.01 6.51 1.15
CA ILE A 38 -10.15 7.53 1.73
C ILE A 38 -9.05 7.86 0.73
N GLU A 39 -9.04 9.08 0.23
CA GLU A 39 -7.95 9.61 -0.60
C GLU A 39 -6.76 9.93 0.29
N VAL A 40 -5.56 9.53 -0.14
CA VAL A 40 -4.29 9.80 0.55
C VAL A 40 -3.42 10.67 -0.35
N ARG A 41 -3.00 11.82 0.16
CA ARG A 41 -2.06 12.73 -0.49
C ARG A 41 -0.84 12.91 0.39
N ILE A 42 0.34 13.01 -0.22
CA ILE A 42 1.62 13.24 0.47
C ILE A 42 2.33 14.40 -0.23
N GLY A 43 2.67 15.45 0.51
CA GLY A 43 3.28 16.66 -0.05
C GLY A 43 2.34 17.39 -1.03
N GLY A 44 1.03 17.33 -0.76
CA GLY A 44 0.00 17.89 -1.64
C GLY A 44 -0.18 17.15 -2.98
N ARG A 45 0.43 15.97 -3.18
CA ARG A 45 0.30 15.16 -4.40
C ARG A 45 -0.47 13.87 -4.12
N PRO A 46 -1.31 13.38 -5.06
CA PRO A 46 -1.99 12.09 -4.91
C PRO A 46 -0.97 10.96 -4.70
N PHE A 47 -1.18 10.16 -3.66
CA PHE A 47 -0.41 8.93 -3.44
C PHE A 47 -1.25 7.71 -3.81
N THR A 48 -2.34 7.48 -3.07
CA THR A 48 -3.25 6.35 -3.29
C THR A 48 -4.67 6.65 -2.79
N THR A 49 -5.58 5.70 -2.93
CA THR A 49 -6.92 5.74 -2.34
C THR A 49 -7.23 4.38 -1.75
N TYR A 50 -7.65 4.38 -0.49
CA TYR A 50 -8.14 3.19 0.20
C TYR A 50 -9.62 2.99 -0.11
N TYR A 51 -9.96 1.90 -0.76
CA TYR A 51 -11.33 1.52 -1.10
C TYR A 51 -11.78 0.39 -0.19
N PHE A 52 -12.91 0.58 0.48
CA PHE A 52 -13.48 -0.39 1.43
C PHE A 52 -15.01 -0.49 1.26
N GLY A 53 -15.53 -0.04 0.13
CA GLY A 53 -16.96 -0.11 -0.20
C GLY A 53 -17.41 -1.49 -0.68
N PRO A 54 -18.73 -1.72 -0.73
CA PRO A 54 -19.33 -3.02 -1.09
C PRO A 54 -19.15 -3.40 -2.56
N GLU A 55 -18.72 -2.46 -3.41
CA GLU A 55 -18.44 -2.66 -4.84
C GLU A 55 -17.29 -3.66 -5.10
N SER A 56 -16.47 -3.93 -4.08
CA SER A 56 -15.40 -4.91 -4.12
C SER A 56 -15.63 -5.97 -3.03
N PRO A 57 -15.32 -7.26 -3.29
CA PRO A 57 -15.36 -8.30 -2.25
C PRO A 57 -14.33 -8.12 -1.13
N LYS A 58 -13.31 -7.28 -1.35
CA LYS A 58 -12.23 -7.01 -0.40
C LYS A 58 -11.75 -5.55 -0.47
N PRO A 59 -11.27 -4.97 0.65
CA PRO A 59 -10.61 -3.67 0.64
C PRO A 59 -9.28 -3.68 -0.12
N TYR A 60 -8.88 -2.53 -0.67
CA TYR A 60 -7.62 -2.40 -1.41
C TYR A 60 -7.15 -0.94 -1.50
N LEU A 61 -5.87 -0.73 -1.78
CA LEU A 61 -5.26 0.56 -2.09
C LEU A 61 -4.96 0.66 -3.59
N HIS A 62 -5.50 1.67 -4.28
CA HIS A 62 -5.30 1.86 -5.72
C HIS A 62 -5.35 3.33 -6.18
N PRO A 63 -4.58 3.69 -7.22
CA PRO A 63 -3.30 3.08 -7.56
C PRO A 63 -2.25 3.47 -6.51
N LEU A 64 -1.11 2.80 -6.49
CA LEU A 64 0.07 3.30 -5.79
C LEU A 64 0.91 4.16 -6.73
N ARG A 65 1.43 5.28 -6.21
CA ARG A 65 2.29 6.21 -6.95
C ARG A 65 3.62 6.44 -6.25
N THR A 66 4.68 6.66 -7.02
CA THR A 66 5.96 7.16 -6.50
C THR A 66 5.84 8.62 -6.02
N ALA A 67 6.88 9.16 -5.39
CA ALA A 67 6.93 10.58 -5.01
C ALA A 67 6.82 11.54 -6.20
N GLN A 68 7.25 11.09 -7.38
CA GLN A 68 7.15 11.83 -8.65
C GLN A 68 5.78 11.67 -9.32
N GLY A 69 4.89 10.84 -8.77
CA GLY A 69 3.54 10.61 -9.28
C GLY A 69 3.41 9.46 -10.28
N THR A 70 4.49 8.73 -10.56
CA THR A 70 4.48 7.56 -11.46
C THR A 70 3.65 6.45 -10.83
N ILE A 71 2.67 5.90 -11.56
CA ILE A 71 1.89 4.76 -11.11
C ILE A 71 2.73 3.48 -11.19
N VAL A 72 2.81 2.74 -10.08
CA VAL A 72 3.63 1.51 -9.97
C VAL A 72 2.81 0.22 -9.86
N THR A 73 1.49 0.33 -9.70
CA THR A 73 0.56 -0.81 -9.68
C THR A 73 -0.30 -0.87 -10.94
N ARG A 74 -0.73 -2.07 -11.33
CA ARG A 74 -1.67 -2.26 -12.45
C ARG A 74 -3.03 -1.59 -12.21
N GLY A 75 -3.68 -1.24 -13.31
CA GLY A 75 -4.97 -0.56 -13.36
C GLY A 75 -6.15 -1.53 -13.39
N TYR A 76 -6.05 -2.58 -14.19
CA TYR A 76 -7.04 -3.65 -14.22
C TYR A 76 -7.09 -4.40 -12.87
N PRO A 77 -8.29 -4.77 -12.35
CA PRO A 77 -9.63 -4.61 -12.92
C PRO A 77 -10.32 -3.26 -12.64
N MET A 78 -9.70 -2.37 -11.86
CA MET A 78 -10.30 -1.10 -11.42
C MET A 78 -10.48 -0.11 -12.58
N VAL A 79 -9.61 -0.16 -13.58
CA VAL A 79 -9.66 0.68 -14.78
C VAL A 79 -9.77 -0.23 -16.01
N LYS A 80 -10.83 -0.05 -16.81
CA LYS A 80 -11.19 -0.99 -17.89
C LYS A 80 -10.52 -0.73 -19.24
N ASN A 81 -10.08 0.50 -19.49
CA ASN A 81 -9.70 0.96 -20.84
C ASN A 81 -8.26 1.43 -20.92
N ILE A 82 -7.32 0.69 -20.31
CA ILE A 82 -5.88 0.99 -20.41
C ILE A 82 -5.30 0.28 -21.64
N PRO A 83 -4.83 1.02 -22.67
CA PRO A 83 -4.28 0.42 -23.88
C PRO A 83 -3.12 -0.54 -23.57
N GLY A 84 -3.18 -1.76 -24.12
CA GLY A 84 -2.13 -2.78 -23.94
C GLY A 84 -2.11 -3.47 -22.56
N GLU A 85 -2.99 -3.10 -21.63
CA GLU A 85 -3.07 -3.78 -20.34
C GLU A 85 -3.74 -5.15 -20.49
N SER A 86 -3.16 -6.15 -19.81
CA SER A 86 -3.73 -7.50 -19.78
C SER A 86 -4.94 -7.53 -18.83
N HIS A 87 -5.94 -8.36 -19.16
CA HIS A 87 -7.16 -8.53 -18.37
C HIS A 87 -7.14 -9.86 -17.57
N ASP A 88 -5.94 -10.37 -17.31
CA ASP A 88 -5.69 -11.55 -16.49
C ASP A 88 -5.91 -11.26 -15.00
N HIS A 89 -6.19 -12.32 -14.23
CA HIS A 89 -6.37 -12.24 -12.77
C HIS A 89 -7.34 -11.12 -12.34
N PRO A 90 -8.64 -11.21 -12.69
CA PRO A 90 -9.64 -10.17 -12.40
C PRO A 90 -9.91 -9.92 -10.91
N HIS A 91 -9.24 -10.67 -10.02
CA HIS A 91 -9.30 -10.54 -8.56
C HIS A 91 -8.08 -9.82 -7.96
N HIS A 92 -7.05 -9.48 -8.75
CA HIS A 92 -5.86 -8.78 -8.25
C HIS A 92 -6.07 -7.26 -8.22
N ARG A 93 -6.14 -6.66 -7.03
CA ARG A 93 -6.44 -5.24 -6.84
C ARG A 93 -5.26 -4.45 -6.27
N ALA A 94 -4.33 -4.04 -7.13
CA ALA A 94 -3.16 -3.22 -6.77
C ALA A 94 -2.51 -3.67 -5.45
N LEU A 95 -2.70 -3.00 -4.30
CA LEU A 95 -2.30 -3.52 -2.99
C LEU A 95 -3.52 -3.97 -2.17
N PHE A 96 -3.53 -5.21 -1.70
CA PHE A 96 -4.61 -5.76 -0.89
C PHE A 96 -4.13 -6.85 0.08
N PHE A 97 -4.97 -7.11 1.10
CA PHE A 97 -4.81 -8.23 2.03
C PHE A 97 -6.07 -9.09 1.98
N THR A 98 -5.89 -10.40 1.86
CA THR A 98 -6.94 -11.43 1.92
C THR A 98 -6.28 -12.79 2.08
N HIS A 99 -7.01 -13.91 2.11
CA HIS A 99 -6.39 -15.23 2.12
C HIS A 99 -7.18 -16.24 1.27
N GLY A 100 -6.51 -17.23 0.69
CA GLY A 100 -7.14 -18.19 -0.22
C GLY A 100 -7.92 -19.32 0.45
N ASP A 101 -7.69 -19.55 1.74
CA ASP A 101 -8.39 -20.60 2.52
C ASP A 101 -8.54 -20.17 3.98
N VAL A 102 -9.69 -19.60 4.31
CA VAL A 102 -10.09 -19.33 5.70
C VAL A 102 -11.25 -20.25 6.05
N ASN A 103 -11.00 -21.26 6.89
CA ASN A 103 -11.98 -22.30 7.24
C ASN A 103 -12.57 -23.04 6.01
N GLY A 104 -11.79 -23.25 4.95
CA GLY A 104 -12.23 -23.88 3.70
C GLY A 104 -12.89 -22.92 2.71
N ILE A 105 -12.88 -21.61 2.99
CA ILE A 105 -13.53 -20.58 2.17
C ILE A 105 -12.47 -19.73 1.47
N ASP A 106 -12.63 -19.53 0.17
CA ASP A 106 -11.75 -18.69 -0.64
C ASP A 106 -12.15 -17.20 -0.59
N PHE A 107 -11.32 -16.37 0.05
CA PHE A 107 -11.44 -14.90 0.03
C PHE A 107 -10.52 -14.23 -1.01
N TRP A 108 -9.65 -14.99 -1.66
CA TRP A 108 -8.75 -14.51 -2.71
C TRP A 108 -9.46 -14.37 -4.04
N GLY A 109 -10.09 -15.45 -4.53
CA GLY A 109 -10.70 -15.55 -5.86
C GLY A 109 -11.97 -14.73 -6.09
N GLU A 110 -12.44 -13.96 -5.10
CA GLU A 110 -13.60 -13.05 -5.18
C GLU A 110 -14.98 -13.71 -5.38
N GLY A 111 -15.07 -15.04 -5.35
CA GLY A 111 -16.31 -15.79 -5.61
C GLY A 111 -17.02 -16.36 -4.37
N GLN A 112 -16.34 -16.52 -3.23
CA GLN A 112 -16.93 -17.17 -2.05
C GLN A 112 -16.98 -16.25 -0.83
N GLY A 113 -15.82 -15.89 -0.28
CA GLY A 113 -15.70 -15.04 0.90
C GLY A 113 -15.70 -13.55 0.57
N ARG A 114 -16.18 -12.72 1.51
CA ARG A 114 -16.16 -11.25 1.41
C ARG A 114 -15.66 -10.63 2.72
N THR A 115 -14.81 -9.61 2.59
CA THR A 115 -14.36 -8.76 3.70
C THR A 115 -15.24 -7.50 3.71
N VAL A 116 -16.22 -7.47 4.60
CA VAL A 116 -17.32 -6.49 4.61
C VAL A 116 -17.03 -5.39 5.63
N PHE A 117 -17.03 -4.13 5.19
CA PHE A 117 -16.79 -2.98 6.06
C PHE A 117 -17.84 -2.87 7.18
N ARG A 118 -17.37 -2.77 8.42
CA ARG A 118 -18.20 -2.48 9.60
C ARG A 118 -18.05 -1.05 10.05
N LYS A 119 -16.82 -0.61 10.31
CA LYS A 119 -16.56 0.66 10.98
C LYS A 119 -15.20 1.24 10.59
N LEU A 120 -15.15 2.56 10.51
CA LEU A 120 -13.89 3.31 10.45
C LEU A 120 -13.57 3.77 11.87
N GLU A 121 -12.46 3.27 12.43
CA GLU A 121 -12.00 3.62 13.78
C GLU A 121 -11.16 4.90 13.79
N GLU A 122 -10.32 5.07 12.77
CA GLU A 122 -9.36 6.17 12.72
C GLU A 122 -9.19 6.70 11.30
N ILE A 123 -9.06 8.02 11.18
CA ILE A 123 -8.52 8.73 10.02
C ILE A 123 -7.80 9.98 10.51
N THR A 124 -6.47 9.98 10.39
CA THR A 124 -5.60 11.02 10.93
C THR A 124 -4.68 11.55 9.83
N SER A 125 -4.69 12.86 9.62
CA SER A 125 -3.69 13.57 8.80
C SER A 125 -2.60 14.13 9.71
N GLY A 126 -1.40 14.36 9.19
CA GLY A 126 -0.30 14.86 10.01
C GLY A 126 0.89 15.41 9.22
N PRO A 127 1.78 16.15 9.89
CA PRO A 127 2.93 16.80 9.25
C PRO A 127 3.99 15.80 8.75
N ASP A 128 4.11 14.63 9.39
CA ASP A 128 5.12 13.61 9.04
C ASP A 128 4.50 12.28 8.59
N SER A 129 3.27 12.01 9.01
CA SER A 129 2.57 10.76 8.74
C SER A 129 1.05 10.95 8.83
N GLY A 130 0.30 10.08 8.16
CA GLY A 130 -1.15 9.96 8.32
C GLY A 130 -1.57 8.51 8.41
N SER A 131 -2.63 8.22 9.15
CA SER A 131 -3.05 6.85 9.49
C SER A 131 -4.55 6.66 9.29
N THR A 132 -4.94 5.44 8.97
CA THR A 132 -6.35 5.02 8.97
C THR A 132 -6.46 3.62 9.55
N ARG A 133 -7.54 3.36 10.29
CA ARG A 133 -7.87 2.05 10.85
C ARG A 133 -9.34 1.73 10.60
N ALA A 134 -9.62 0.57 10.02
CA ALA A 134 -10.97 0.13 9.70
C ALA A 134 -11.18 -1.33 10.11
N ASP A 135 -12.42 -1.60 10.49
CA ASP A 135 -12.92 -2.86 11.00
C ASP A 135 -13.86 -3.51 9.98
N PHE A 136 -13.73 -4.82 9.83
CA PHE A 136 -14.41 -5.63 8.84
C PHE A 136 -14.94 -6.93 9.45
N ASP A 137 -15.93 -7.50 8.78
CA ASP A 137 -16.37 -8.88 8.95
C ASP A 137 -15.85 -9.74 7.80
N LEU A 138 -15.33 -10.92 8.12
CA LEU A 138 -15.11 -11.98 7.15
C LEU A 138 -16.41 -12.77 7.03
N VAL A 139 -17.07 -12.65 5.89
CA VAL A 139 -18.38 -13.23 5.60
C VAL A 139 -18.25 -14.38 4.61
N GLY A 140 -18.78 -15.55 4.97
CA GLY A 140 -18.82 -16.73 4.12
C GLY A 140 -19.95 -16.70 3.08
N PRO A 141 -20.01 -17.72 2.19
CA PRO A 141 -21.01 -17.78 1.13
C PRO A 141 -22.46 -17.96 1.65
N ASP A 142 -22.63 -18.46 2.88
CA ASP A 142 -23.92 -18.55 3.55
C ASP A 142 -24.37 -17.22 4.21
N ARG A 143 -23.60 -16.14 3.98
CA ARG A 143 -23.76 -14.80 4.54
C ARG A 143 -23.57 -14.69 6.06
N LYS A 144 -22.95 -15.69 6.68
CA LYS A 144 -22.57 -15.61 8.10
C LYS A 144 -21.17 -15.06 8.27
N VAL A 145 -20.99 -14.31 9.36
CA VAL A 145 -19.68 -13.85 9.83
C VAL A 145 -18.94 -15.04 10.43
N ILE A 146 -17.70 -15.27 9.99
CA ILE A 146 -16.83 -16.34 10.51
C ILE A 146 -15.72 -15.79 11.41
N ALA A 147 -15.35 -14.53 11.24
CA ALA A 147 -14.29 -13.83 11.96
C ALA A 147 -14.41 -12.34 11.70
N THR A 148 -13.69 -11.52 12.46
CA THR A 148 -13.50 -10.10 12.16
C THR A 148 -12.07 -9.82 11.73
N GLU A 149 -11.90 -8.78 10.92
CA GLU A 149 -10.58 -8.30 10.49
C GLU A 149 -10.46 -6.80 10.79
N THR A 150 -9.30 -6.37 11.28
CA THR A 150 -8.92 -4.96 11.35
C THR A 150 -7.78 -4.72 10.39
N GLN A 151 -7.91 -3.71 9.53
CA GLN A 151 -6.84 -3.21 8.67
C GLN A 151 -6.42 -1.82 9.16
N ALA A 152 -5.13 -1.61 9.38
CA ALA A 152 -4.56 -0.31 9.67
C ALA A 152 -3.41 -0.01 8.72
N TYR A 153 -3.40 1.23 8.21
CA TYR A 153 -2.38 1.73 7.31
C TYR A 153 -1.79 3.02 7.88
N THR A 154 -0.46 3.12 7.87
CA THR A 154 0.25 4.38 8.12
C THR A 154 1.04 4.77 6.89
N PHE A 155 0.75 5.95 6.35
CA PHE A 155 1.37 6.49 5.17
C PHE A 155 2.43 7.53 5.55
N ARG A 156 3.61 7.44 4.94
CA ARG A 156 4.69 8.43 5.08
C ARG A 156 5.42 8.62 3.75
N GLY A 157 6.16 9.70 3.64
CA GLY A 157 7.04 9.92 2.49
C GLY A 157 7.80 11.22 2.59
N ASP A 158 8.67 11.43 1.62
CA ASP A 158 9.45 12.64 1.41
C ASP A 158 9.48 12.96 -0.10
N PRO A 159 10.19 13.99 -0.58
CA PRO A 159 10.22 14.30 -2.02
C PRO A 159 10.70 13.17 -2.96
N SER A 160 11.27 12.09 -2.43
CA SER A 160 11.81 10.93 -3.14
C SER A 160 11.21 9.58 -2.76
N THR A 161 10.66 9.42 -1.56
CA THR A 161 10.19 8.13 -1.06
C THR A 161 8.70 8.12 -0.71
N ARG A 162 8.08 6.94 -0.75
CA ARG A 162 6.72 6.68 -0.27
C ARG A 162 6.77 5.36 0.50
N SER A 163 6.13 5.31 1.66
CA SER A 163 6.03 4.10 2.49
C SER A 163 4.61 3.91 3.02
N ILE A 164 4.25 2.64 3.20
CA ILE A 164 2.98 2.22 3.79
C ILE A 164 3.31 1.14 4.82
N ASP A 165 3.11 1.44 6.09
CA ASP A 165 3.08 0.40 7.11
C ASP A 165 1.68 -0.21 7.09
N CYS A 166 1.60 -1.54 7.01
CA CYS A 166 0.35 -2.27 6.97
C CYS A 166 0.26 -3.20 8.18
N GLU A 167 -0.81 -3.07 8.96
CA GLU A 167 -1.12 -3.94 10.09
C GLU A 167 -2.47 -4.61 9.84
N PHE A 168 -2.51 -5.93 9.92
CA PHE A 168 -3.71 -6.73 9.72
C PHE A 168 -3.92 -7.63 10.93
N THR A 169 -5.11 -7.57 11.53
CA THR A 169 -5.47 -8.42 12.67
C THR A 169 -6.72 -9.20 12.33
N ILE A 170 -6.63 -10.54 12.27
CA ILE A 170 -7.80 -11.42 12.17
C ILE A 170 -8.13 -11.92 13.57
N GLN A 171 -9.39 -11.80 13.98
CA GLN A 171 -9.87 -12.23 15.29
C GLN A 171 -10.96 -13.29 15.13
N ALA A 172 -10.78 -14.41 15.84
CA ALA A 172 -11.70 -15.54 15.88
C ALA A 172 -12.93 -15.22 16.76
N THR A 173 -13.86 -14.43 16.24
CA THR A 173 -15.06 -13.98 16.97
C THR A 173 -16.22 -14.97 16.92
N ASN A 174 -16.23 -15.87 15.92
CA ASN A 174 -17.35 -16.77 15.64
C ASN A 174 -16.90 -18.24 15.57
N GLY A 175 -15.96 -18.61 16.44
CA GLY A 175 -15.37 -19.95 16.51
C GLY A 175 -13.93 -19.98 15.97
N PRO A 176 -13.30 -21.16 15.92
CA PRO A 176 -11.93 -21.31 15.45
C PRO A 176 -11.74 -20.79 14.02
N VAL A 177 -10.61 -20.11 13.79
CA VAL A 177 -10.19 -19.66 12.46
C VAL A 177 -8.92 -20.42 12.09
N LYS A 178 -9.04 -21.24 11.04
CA LYS A 178 -7.94 -21.95 10.41
C LYS A 178 -7.56 -21.22 9.12
N MET A 179 -6.31 -20.79 9.05
CA MET A 179 -5.67 -20.31 7.82
C MET A 179 -5.04 -21.52 7.13
N GLY A 180 -5.55 -21.92 5.97
CA GLY A 180 -5.08 -23.08 5.22
C GLY A 180 -3.85 -22.80 4.37
N ASP A 181 -3.19 -23.86 3.89
CA ASP A 181 -2.11 -23.71 2.93
C ASP A 181 -2.68 -23.39 1.55
N THR A 182 -2.15 -22.33 0.92
CA THR A 182 -2.57 -21.91 -0.43
C THR A 182 -1.35 -21.51 -1.24
N LYS A 183 -1.49 -21.47 -2.57
CA LYS A 183 -0.47 -20.90 -3.46
C LYS A 183 -0.43 -19.36 -3.43
N GLU A 184 -1.35 -18.71 -2.73
CA GLU A 184 -1.58 -17.26 -2.77
C GLU A 184 -0.79 -16.51 -1.70
N GLY A 185 -0.48 -15.24 -1.96
CA GLY A 185 0.47 -14.45 -1.16
C GLY A 185 -0.06 -13.82 0.13
N THR A 186 -1.35 -13.98 0.46
CA THR A 186 -2.08 -13.27 1.55
C THR A 186 -2.04 -11.74 1.45
N PHE A 187 -0.86 -11.14 1.59
CA PHE A 187 -0.57 -9.73 1.32
C PHE A 187 0.02 -9.59 -0.09
N ALA A 188 -0.61 -8.78 -0.94
CA ALA A 188 -0.29 -8.73 -2.35
C ALA A 188 -0.11 -7.31 -2.86
N ILE A 189 0.89 -7.11 -3.74
CA ILE A 189 1.07 -5.91 -4.54
C ILE A 189 1.18 -6.33 -6.01
N ARG A 190 0.22 -5.91 -6.84
CA ARG A 190 0.19 -6.17 -8.28
C ARG A 190 0.85 -5.01 -9.03
N VAL A 191 2.15 -5.16 -9.27
CA VAL A 191 2.99 -4.15 -9.95
C VAL A 191 2.71 -4.07 -11.45
N VAL A 192 3.04 -2.92 -12.06
CA VAL A 192 2.94 -2.67 -13.51
C VAL A 192 3.75 -3.66 -14.34
N LYS A 193 3.37 -3.87 -15.62
CA LYS A 193 4.06 -4.77 -16.56
C LYS A 193 5.56 -4.47 -16.75
N ALA A 194 5.98 -3.23 -16.57
CA ALA A 194 7.41 -2.87 -16.63
C ALA A 194 8.24 -3.57 -15.54
N LEU A 195 7.61 -3.93 -14.41
CA LEU A 195 8.19 -4.68 -13.31
C LEU A 195 7.75 -6.16 -13.35
N GLU A 196 7.49 -6.70 -14.54
CA GLU A 196 7.31 -8.14 -14.78
C GLU A 196 8.55 -8.70 -15.50
N ALA A 197 8.78 -10.02 -15.41
CA ALA A 197 9.85 -10.68 -16.15
C ALA A 197 9.67 -10.49 -17.67
N PRO A 198 10.75 -10.30 -18.45
CA PRO A 198 12.16 -10.38 -18.05
C PRO A 198 12.77 -9.05 -17.54
N ASN A 199 11.98 -7.99 -17.44
CA ASN A 199 12.49 -6.64 -17.15
C ASN A 199 12.74 -6.40 -15.66
N VAL A 200 12.01 -7.11 -14.79
CA VAL A 200 12.14 -6.97 -13.35
C VAL A 200 13.43 -7.58 -12.82
N HIS A 201 14.09 -6.83 -11.94
CA HIS A 201 15.12 -7.31 -11.04
C HIS A 201 14.48 -7.62 -9.68
N MET A 202 14.71 -8.82 -9.18
CA MET A 202 14.20 -9.27 -7.89
C MET A 202 15.37 -9.73 -7.01
N LEU A 203 15.39 -9.26 -5.77
CA LEU A 203 16.35 -9.64 -4.74
C LEU A 203 15.61 -9.87 -3.42
N ASN A 204 15.99 -10.87 -2.65
CA ASN A 204 15.48 -11.03 -1.28
C ASN A 204 16.58 -10.88 -0.23
N SER A 205 16.18 -10.83 1.05
CA SER A 205 17.11 -10.69 2.18
C SER A 205 18.17 -11.79 2.30
N GLU A 206 17.93 -12.94 1.69
CA GLU A 206 18.83 -14.10 1.73
C GLU A 206 19.81 -14.13 0.53
N GLY A 207 19.82 -13.08 -0.29
CA GLY A 207 20.66 -12.97 -1.49
C GLY A 207 20.12 -13.75 -2.69
N GLY A 208 18.89 -14.26 -2.63
CA GLY A 208 18.23 -14.93 -3.74
C GLY A 208 17.87 -13.95 -4.86
N VAL A 209 18.19 -14.31 -6.10
CA VAL A 209 17.96 -13.46 -7.28
C VAL A 209 16.96 -14.10 -8.24
N GLY A 210 15.96 -13.32 -8.64
CA GLY A 210 14.91 -13.74 -9.58
C GLY A 210 13.87 -14.70 -8.98
N GLU A 211 12.76 -14.86 -9.70
CA GLU A 211 11.58 -15.62 -9.24
C GLU A 211 11.91 -17.03 -8.75
N LYS A 212 12.71 -17.80 -9.51
CA LYS A 212 13.09 -19.17 -9.15
C LYS A 212 13.77 -19.28 -7.79
N GLN A 213 14.53 -18.26 -7.38
CA GLN A 213 15.22 -18.28 -6.09
C GLN A 213 14.40 -17.67 -4.95
N ILE A 214 13.34 -16.91 -5.26
CA ILE A 214 12.55 -16.15 -4.29
C ILE A 214 11.22 -16.83 -3.98
N TRP A 215 10.53 -17.40 -4.98
CA TRP A 215 9.20 -17.99 -4.83
C TRP A 215 9.19 -19.06 -3.73
N GLY A 216 8.28 -18.92 -2.77
CA GLY A 216 8.02 -19.92 -1.73
C GLY A 216 9.15 -20.08 -0.72
N LYS A 217 10.14 -19.18 -0.72
CA LYS A 217 11.25 -19.19 0.24
C LYS A 217 11.04 -18.11 1.28
N ARG A 218 11.45 -18.40 2.53
CA ARG A 218 11.43 -17.44 3.62
C ARG A 218 12.46 -16.34 3.37
N ALA A 219 12.05 -15.09 3.57
CA ALA A 219 12.89 -13.90 3.53
C ALA A 219 12.25 -12.81 4.39
N ASN A 220 13.05 -11.89 4.92
CA ASN A 220 12.59 -10.74 5.69
C ASN A 220 12.04 -9.63 4.79
N TRP A 221 12.52 -9.53 3.56
CA TRP A 221 12.07 -8.58 2.55
C TRP A 221 12.34 -9.09 1.15
N VAL A 222 11.61 -8.53 0.18
CA VAL A 222 11.83 -8.73 -1.26
C VAL A 222 11.84 -7.35 -1.93
N ASP A 223 12.87 -7.08 -2.71
CA ASP A 223 13.01 -5.91 -3.57
C ASP A 223 12.57 -6.25 -4.99
N TYR A 224 11.89 -5.30 -5.63
CA TYR A 224 11.45 -5.32 -7.02
C TYR A 224 11.89 -4.00 -7.66
N SER A 225 12.79 -4.07 -8.63
CA SER A 225 13.36 -2.89 -9.31
C SER A 225 13.44 -3.08 -10.82
N GLY A 226 13.47 -1.98 -11.57
CA GLY A 226 13.49 -1.95 -13.04
C GLY A 226 13.29 -0.55 -13.62
#